data_AF-A0A0A5JHZ1-F1
#
_entry.id   AF-A0A0A5JHZ1-F1
#
_cell.length_a   1.000
_cell.length_b   1.000
_cell.length_c   1.000
_cell.angle_alpha   90.00
_cell.angle_beta   90.00
_cell.angle_gamma   90.00
#
_symmetry.space_group_name_H-M   'P 1'
#
loop_
_entity.id
_entity.type
_entity.pdbx_description
1 polymer ?
#
loop_
_entity_poly.entity_id
_entity_poly.type
_entity_poly.pdbx_seq_one_letter_code
_entity_poly.pdbx_strand_id
1 'polypeptide(L)'
;MKMCKRSLLSASVLLILAGCNSGGGSSDSNATTPVTLSVSDAPLDGVSEVVVTYNKVAFLPLDGSSPLLFDVYKTDEDGNYVDENGAPLPDGDDPLPLSVNLLDFQGSDSKSLLDDQDIPTGNYKLCLFAHDGDHPTYPSYVKETGNGNQIPLTVKGNGKCPQGVGEFENTGTLYFNDTFTVNDQNNDYVAEFDLRRGLKEDSGEYTIQRTSVMLINTVTTGEIEGDVSLATYNGCETDTTSGNGFAHAVYLYEGNVAKADMGTFAGTGNTAPVAAANVVTEDNGLTYEYEFGFVAPGTYSVGYTCTANDDSEEGIVAGENFSIYTSQSGLSVAAGSEVDANL
;
A
#
# COMPACT_ATOMS: atom_id res chain seq x y z
N MET A 1 -33.89 -27.08 16.75
CA MET A 1 -33.74 -28.55 16.61
C MET A 1 -32.29 -28.87 16.91
N LYS A 2 -31.99 -29.53 18.05
CA LYS A 2 -30.61 -29.83 18.47
C LYS A 2 -30.07 -30.99 17.63
N MET A 3 -28.96 -30.80 16.95
CA MET A 3 -28.23 -31.89 16.29
C MET A 3 -26.82 -31.97 16.85
N CYS A 4 -26.65 -32.91 17.81
CA CYS A 4 -25.36 -33.53 18.11
C CYS A 4 -24.90 -34.38 16.92
N LYS A 5 -23.60 -34.34 16.61
CA LYS A 5 -22.72 -35.44 16.10
C LYS A 5 -21.42 -34.81 15.59
N ARG A 6 -20.24 -35.40 15.67
CA ARG A 6 -19.63 -36.50 16.41
C ARG A 6 -18.12 -36.23 16.26
N SER A 7 -17.40 -36.16 17.37
CA SER A 7 -15.94 -36.03 17.36
C SER A 7 -15.32 -37.31 16.78
N LEU A 8 -14.50 -37.16 15.73
CA LEU A 8 -13.70 -38.22 15.13
C LEU A 8 -12.24 -37.81 15.30
N LEU A 9 -11.53 -38.55 16.16
CA LEU A 9 -10.07 -38.53 16.24
C LEU A 9 -9.50 -39.01 14.89
N SER A 10 -8.67 -38.19 14.26
CA SER A 10 -7.86 -38.60 13.11
C SER A 10 -6.42 -38.77 13.55
N ALA A 11 -5.88 -39.95 13.27
CA ALA A 11 -4.58 -40.43 13.69
C ALA A 11 -3.46 -39.82 12.82
N SER A 12 -2.46 -39.26 13.49
CA SER A 12 -1.22 -38.74 12.89
C SER A 12 -0.38 -39.90 12.33
N VAL A 13 -0.13 -39.89 11.01
CA VAL A 13 0.80 -40.80 10.33
C VAL A 13 2.14 -40.07 10.20
N LEU A 14 3.16 -40.55 10.91
CA LEU A 14 4.54 -40.10 10.81
C LEU A 14 5.21 -40.82 9.62
N LEU A 15 5.45 -40.08 8.53
CA LEU A 15 6.29 -40.52 7.41
C LEU A 15 7.73 -40.08 7.67
N ILE A 16 8.58 -41.03 8.04
CA ILE A 16 10.02 -40.88 8.13
C ILE A 16 10.58 -41.06 6.72
N LEU A 17 10.95 -39.96 6.06
CA LEU A 17 11.82 -40.02 4.87
C LEU A 17 13.27 -39.94 5.31
N ALA A 18 13.98 -41.05 5.19
CA ALA A 18 15.43 -41.12 5.27
C ALA A 18 15.99 -41.57 3.92
N GLY A 19 16.86 -40.75 3.34
CA GLY A 19 17.85 -41.20 2.35
C GLY A 19 18.04 -40.28 1.14
N CYS A 20 19.08 -39.45 1.17
CA CYS A 20 20.24 -39.67 0.29
C CYS A 20 21.45 -38.90 0.82
N ASN A 21 22.54 -39.65 0.98
CA ASN A 21 23.88 -39.21 1.36
C ASN A 21 24.70 -39.03 0.08
N SER A 22 25.18 -37.82 -0.19
CA SER A 22 26.36 -37.62 -1.06
C SER A 22 27.05 -36.28 -0.82
N GLY A 23 28.33 -36.37 -0.43
CA GLY A 23 29.35 -35.41 -0.86
C GLY A 23 29.58 -34.21 0.05
N GLY A 24 30.62 -34.29 0.87
CA GLY A 24 31.22 -33.11 1.48
C GLY A 24 31.79 -32.16 0.43
N GLY A 25 31.49 -30.88 0.58
CA GLY A 25 32.05 -29.75 -0.16
C GLY A 25 31.68 -28.47 0.60
N SER A 26 32.66 -27.58 0.73
CA SER A 26 32.72 -26.35 1.50
C SER A 26 31.44 -25.55 1.76
N SER A 27 31.41 -24.94 2.95
CA SER A 27 30.54 -23.85 3.41
C SER A 27 30.30 -22.77 2.36
N ASP A 28 29.03 -22.56 2.00
CA ASP A 28 28.33 -21.29 1.80
C ASP A 28 27.00 -21.59 1.08
N SER A 29 26.01 -22.10 1.80
CA SER A 29 24.63 -22.16 1.29
C SER A 29 23.87 -20.97 1.85
N ASN A 30 23.79 -19.90 1.06
CA ASN A 30 22.81 -18.83 1.32
C ASN A 30 21.43 -19.44 1.11
N ALA A 31 20.75 -19.84 2.18
CA ALA A 31 19.40 -20.37 2.11
C ALA A 31 18.48 -19.34 1.44
N THR A 32 17.62 -19.77 0.52
CA THR A 32 16.57 -18.93 -0.07
C THR A 32 15.24 -19.19 0.61
N THR A 33 14.33 -18.23 0.48
CA THR A 33 12.97 -18.26 1.02
C THR A 33 12.04 -17.57 0.02
N PRO A 34 10.77 -17.98 -0.10
CA PRO A 34 9.79 -17.25 -0.90
C PRO A 34 9.56 -15.86 -0.30
N VAL A 35 9.47 -14.86 -1.17
CA VAL A 35 9.15 -13.47 -0.84
C VAL A 35 8.08 -12.97 -1.79
N THR A 36 7.02 -12.41 -1.22
CA THR A 36 5.95 -11.74 -1.96
C THR A 36 6.04 -10.24 -1.72
N LEU A 37 5.95 -9.46 -2.80
CA LEU A 37 5.87 -8.01 -2.76
C LEU A 37 4.60 -7.56 -3.47
N SER A 38 3.75 -6.90 -2.71
CA SER A 38 2.49 -6.31 -3.19
C SER A 38 2.52 -4.79 -3.13
N VAL A 39 1.48 -4.18 -3.68
CA VAL A 39 1.18 -2.75 -3.59
C VAL A 39 -0.27 -2.57 -3.12
N SER A 40 -0.48 -1.53 -2.33
CA SER A 40 -1.77 -1.05 -1.84
C SER A 40 -1.70 0.47 -1.73
N ASP A 41 -2.83 1.09 -1.39
CA ASP A 41 -2.92 2.53 -1.24
C ASP A 41 -3.90 3.01 -0.16
N ALA A 42 -3.63 4.22 0.32
CA ALA A 42 -4.49 5.07 1.09
C ALA A 42 -5.21 6.07 0.15
N PRO A 43 -6.54 6.02 0.09
CA PRO A 43 -7.34 6.61 -0.98
C PRO A 43 -7.31 8.14 -1.04
N LEU A 44 -7.67 8.67 -2.22
CA LEU A 44 -7.64 10.09 -2.55
C LEU A 44 -8.96 10.55 -3.20
N ASP A 45 -9.40 11.75 -2.85
CA ASP A 45 -10.59 12.38 -3.45
C ASP A 45 -10.25 13.16 -4.72
N GLY A 46 -11.26 13.44 -5.55
CA GLY A 46 -11.10 14.26 -6.76
C GLY A 46 -10.50 13.51 -7.95
N VAL A 47 -9.99 12.30 -7.74
CA VAL A 47 -9.53 11.37 -8.77
C VAL A 47 -10.39 10.10 -8.78
N SER A 48 -10.46 9.47 -9.94
CA SER A 48 -11.25 8.25 -10.19
C SER A 48 -10.38 7.04 -10.51
N GLU A 49 -9.15 7.26 -11.00
CA GLU A 49 -8.14 6.23 -11.22
C GLU A 49 -6.76 6.83 -10.92
N VAL A 50 -5.88 6.05 -10.30
CA VAL A 50 -4.45 6.35 -10.19
C VAL A 50 -3.69 5.11 -10.63
N VAL A 51 -3.30 5.08 -11.90
CA VAL A 51 -2.71 3.91 -12.55
C VAL A 51 -1.21 4.03 -12.58
N VAL A 52 -0.53 3.12 -11.88
CA VAL A 52 0.92 2.97 -11.92
C VAL A 52 1.27 1.74 -12.73
N THR A 53 2.12 1.92 -13.75
CA THR A 53 2.66 0.81 -14.54
C THR A 53 4.04 0.44 -14.03
N TYR A 54 4.16 -0.76 -13.45
CA TYR A 54 5.40 -1.25 -12.87
C TYR A 54 6.31 -1.86 -13.94
N ASN A 55 7.62 -1.66 -13.74
CA ASN A 55 8.66 -2.14 -14.65
C ASN A 55 9.46 -3.25 -13.98
N LYS A 56 10.14 -2.93 -12.86
CA LYS A 56 11.05 -3.84 -12.17
C LYS A 56 11.06 -3.62 -10.67
N VAL A 57 11.56 -4.61 -9.96
CA VAL A 57 11.89 -4.55 -8.53
C VAL A 57 13.34 -4.98 -8.35
N ALA A 58 14.13 -4.19 -7.63
CA ALA A 58 15.50 -4.54 -7.27
C ALA A 58 15.66 -4.69 -5.76
N PHE A 59 16.02 -5.90 -5.33
CA PHE A 59 16.49 -6.16 -3.97
C PHE A 59 17.99 -5.88 -3.92
N LEU A 60 18.41 -5.06 -2.97
CA LEU A 60 19.78 -4.59 -2.80
C LEU A 60 20.40 -5.23 -1.55
N PRO A 61 21.18 -6.32 -1.68
CA PRO A 61 21.83 -6.95 -0.55
C PRO A 61 22.77 -5.98 0.18
N LEU A 62 22.83 -6.05 1.51
CA LEU A 62 23.76 -5.27 2.32
C LEU A 62 25.07 -6.00 2.64
N ASP A 63 25.19 -7.26 2.25
CA ASP A 63 26.40 -8.08 2.42
C ASP A 63 27.47 -7.83 1.33
N GLY A 64 27.15 -6.99 0.33
CA GLY A 64 28.01 -6.67 -0.81
C GLY A 64 27.82 -7.58 -2.02
N SER A 65 26.87 -8.52 -1.97
CA SER A 65 26.44 -9.31 -3.13
C SER A 65 25.79 -8.43 -4.21
N SER A 66 25.70 -8.95 -5.44
CA SER A 66 25.06 -8.22 -6.54
C SER A 66 23.55 -8.07 -6.31
N PRO A 67 22.94 -6.94 -6.73
CA PRO A 67 21.49 -6.76 -6.69
C PRO A 67 20.73 -7.88 -7.41
N LEU A 68 19.57 -8.24 -6.86
CA LEU A 68 18.62 -9.14 -7.49
C LEU A 68 17.56 -8.29 -8.19
N LEU A 69 17.36 -8.51 -9.47
CA LEU A 69 16.47 -7.71 -10.30
C LEU A 69 15.38 -8.60 -10.90
N PHE A 70 14.13 -8.23 -10.67
CA PHE A 70 12.95 -8.94 -11.14
C PHE A 70 12.12 -8.04 -12.04
N ASP A 71 11.62 -8.61 -13.14
CA ASP A 71 10.64 -7.99 -14.02
C ASP A 71 9.23 -8.09 -13.42
N VAL A 72 8.42 -7.05 -13.61
CA VAL A 72 7.03 -7.03 -13.15
C VAL A 72 6.11 -7.05 -14.36
N TYR A 73 5.48 -8.20 -14.58
CA TYR A 73 4.59 -8.44 -15.72
C TYR A 73 3.19 -8.82 -15.28
N LYS A 74 2.24 -8.65 -16.19
CA LYS A 74 0.86 -9.09 -16.01
C LYS A 74 0.78 -10.61 -16.17
N THR A 75 0.30 -11.29 -15.12
CA THR A 75 0.08 -12.74 -15.10
C THR A 75 -1.33 -13.10 -14.64
N ASP A 76 -1.74 -14.34 -14.90
CA ASP A 76 -2.87 -14.98 -14.23
C ASP A 76 -2.51 -15.46 -12.80
N GLU A 77 -3.47 -16.11 -12.13
CA GLU A 77 -3.32 -16.67 -10.77
C GLU A 77 -2.28 -17.81 -10.69
N ASP A 78 -1.97 -18.45 -11.82
CA ASP A 78 -0.99 -19.54 -11.90
C ASP A 78 0.41 -19.00 -12.30
N GLY A 79 0.57 -17.68 -12.45
CA GLY A 79 1.83 -17.03 -12.82
C GLY A 79 2.16 -17.05 -14.32
N ASN A 80 1.21 -17.42 -15.20
CA ASN A 80 1.42 -17.41 -16.64
C ASN A 80 1.18 -16.00 -17.20
N TYR A 81 2.00 -15.58 -18.18
CA TYR A 81 1.80 -14.30 -18.85
C TYR A 81 0.46 -14.26 -19.59
N VAL A 82 -0.21 -13.11 -19.51
CA VAL A 82 -1.51 -12.89 -20.14
C VAL A 82 -1.53 -11.61 -20.98
N ASP A 83 -2.45 -11.58 -21.95
CA ASP A 83 -2.72 -10.41 -22.78
C ASP A 83 -3.53 -9.33 -22.04
N GLU A 84 -3.88 -8.26 -22.76
CA GLU A 84 -4.66 -7.13 -22.25
C GLU A 84 -6.02 -7.57 -21.67
N ASN A 85 -6.61 -8.64 -22.21
CA ASN A 85 -7.91 -9.16 -21.80
C ASN A 85 -7.81 -10.27 -20.73
N GLY A 86 -6.58 -10.66 -20.33
CA GLY A 86 -6.35 -11.73 -19.37
C GLY A 86 -6.37 -13.13 -19.97
N ALA A 87 -6.31 -13.26 -21.31
CA ALA A 87 -6.12 -14.55 -21.95
C ALA A 87 -4.64 -14.95 -21.96
N PRO A 88 -4.31 -16.26 -21.94
CA PRO A 88 -2.91 -16.71 -22.01
C PRO A 88 -2.17 -16.09 -23.19
N LEU A 89 -1.00 -15.53 -22.93
CA LEU A 89 -0.17 -14.88 -23.94
C LEU A 89 0.39 -15.94 -24.92
N PRO A 90 0.29 -15.73 -26.26
CA PRO A 90 0.87 -16.65 -27.23
C PRO A 90 2.39 -16.81 -27.10
N ASP A 91 2.89 -18.00 -27.40
CA ASP A 91 4.34 -18.28 -27.42
C ASP A 91 5.07 -17.32 -28.36
N GLY A 92 6.01 -16.55 -27.81
CA GLY A 92 6.89 -15.63 -28.55
C GLY A 92 6.42 -14.18 -28.60
N ASP A 93 5.26 -13.86 -28.04
CA ASP A 93 4.83 -12.47 -27.81
C ASP A 93 5.53 -11.90 -26.56
N ASP A 94 5.77 -10.59 -26.57
CA ASP A 94 6.42 -9.90 -25.44
C ASP A 94 5.44 -9.77 -24.25
N PRO A 95 5.88 -10.05 -23.02
CA PRO A 95 5.04 -9.92 -21.83
C PRO A 95 4.63 -8.47 -21.59
N LEU A 96 3.39 -8.28 -21.14
CA LEU A 96 2.85 -6.95 -20.84
C LEU A 96 3.29 -6.52 -19.44
N PRO A 97 3.68 -5.24 -19.24
CA PRO A 97 3.93 -4.72 -17.91
C PRO A 97 2.63 -4.71 -17.09
N LEU A 98 2.77 -4.80 -15.76
CA LEU A 98 1.62 -4.74 -14.87
C LEU A 98 1.24 -3.29 -14.58
N SER A 99 0.05 -2.88 -15.04
CA SER A 99 -0.59 -1.62 -14.63
C SER A 99 -1.58 -1.89 -13.51
N VAL A 100 -1.48 -1.13 -12.42
CA VAL A 100 -2.34 -1.27 -11.23
C VAL A 100 -3.02 0.07 -10.98
N ASN A 101 -4.35 0.07 -10.92
CA ASN A 101 -5.09 1.19 -10.34
C ASN A 101 -5.00 1.08 -8.83
N LEU A 102 -4.26 1.99 -8.19
CA LEU A 102 -4.01 1.97 -6.75
C LEU A 102 -5.31 2.11 -5.93
N LEU A 103 -6.29 2.85 -6.46
CA LEU A 103 -7.57 3.05 -5.79
C LEU A 103 -8.42 1.77 -5.66
N ASP A 104 -8.08 0.70 -6.40
CA ASP A 104 -8.76 -0.60 -6.29
C ASP A 104 -8.24 -1.44 -5.11
N PHE A 105 -7.18 -1.00 -4.42
CA PHE A 105 -6.50 -1.77 -3.36
C PHE A 105 -6.30 -0.90 -2.12
N GLN A 106 -7.36 -0.78 -1.32
CA GLN A 106 -7.40 0.04 -0.09
C GLN A 106 -7.52 -0.85 1.15
N GLY A 107 -7.18 -0.31 2.32
CA GLY A 107 -7.29 -1.06 3.57
C GLY A 107 -6.28 -2.21 3.60
N SER A 108 -6.75 -3.44 3.81
CA SER A 108 -5.92 -4.66 3.75
C SER A 108 -5.80 -5.27 2.34
N ASP A 109 -6.56 -4.76 1.36
CA ASP A 109 -6.47 -5.24 -0.03
C ASP A 109 -5.14 -4.81 -0.68
N SER A 110 -4.55 -5.72 -1.45
CA SER A 110 -3.29 -5.46 -2.15
C SER A 110 -3.17 -6.25 -3.45
N LYS A 111 -2.34 -5.74 -4.37
CA LYS A 111 -1.98 -6.40 -5.62
C LYS A 111 -0.54 -6.87 -5.60
N SER A 112 -0.32 -8.17 -5.76
CA SER A 112 1.02 -8.73 -5.91
C SER A 112 1.71 -8.18 -7.18
N LEU A 113 2.94 -7.69 -7.00
CA LEU A 113 3.90 -7.34 -8.05
C LEU A 113 4.86 -8.50 -8.32
N LEU A 114 5.26 -9.19 -7.25
CA LEU A 114 6.11 -10.37 -7.26
C LEU A 114 5.50 -11.40 -6.32
N ASP A 115 5.33 -12.62 -6.81
CA ASP A 115 4.77 -13.72 -6.03
C ASP A 115 5.80 -14.83 -5.81
N ASP A 116 5.96 -15.25 -4.55
CA ASP A 116 6.82 -16.38 -4.12
C ASP A 116 8.23 -16.41 -4.76
N GLN A 117 8.88 -15.24 -4.87
CA GLN A 117 10.22 -15.18 -5.46
C GLN A 117 11.26 -15.75 -4.48
N ASP A 118 12.08 -16.69 -4.96
CA ASP A 118 13.17 -17.30 -4.18
C ASP A 118 14.30 -16.27 -3.95
N ILE A 119 14.34 -15.67 -2.75
CA ILE A 119 15.34 -14.68 -2.37
C ILE A 119 16.23 -15.22 -1.24
N PRO A 120 17.57 -15.06 -1.32
CA PRO A 120 18.46 -15.44 -0.23
C PRO A 120 18.14 -14.70 1.08
N THR A 121 18.15 -15.40 2.21
CA THR A 121 17.98 -14.75 3.52
C THR A 121 19.08 -13.73 3.76
N GLY A 122 18.74 -12.55 4.27
CA GLY A 122 19.68 -11.46 4.46
C GLY A 122 19.02 -10.11 4.71
N ASN A 123 19.84 -9.07 4.81
CA ASN A 123 19.36 -7.69 4.94
C ASN A 123 19.42 -6.98 3.61
N TYR A 124 18.34 -6.29 3.27
CA TYR A 124 18.14 -5.68 1.97
C TYR A 124 17.63 -4.25 2.08
N LYS A 125 17.83 -3.50 1.01
CA LYS A 125 17.01 -2.34 0.63
C LYS A 125 16.29 -2.65 -0.68
N LEU A 126 15.28 -1.85 -1.02
CA LEU A 126 14.45 -2.07 -2.21
C LEU A 126 14.47 -0.84 -3.11
N CYS A 127 14.50 -1.08 -4.43
CA CYS A 127 14.07 -0.11 -5.42
C CYS A 127 12.87 -0.69 -6.17
N LEU A 128 11.81 0.09 -6.28
CA LEU A 128 10.65 -0.19 -7.12
C LEU A 128 10.64 0.79 -8.29
N PHE A 129 10.57 0.26 -9.51
CA PHE A 129 10.60 1.03 -10.74
C PHE A 129 9.23 1.02 -11.41
N ALA A 130 8.79 2.19 -11.87
CA ALA A 130 7.52 2.36 -12.55
C ALA A 130 7.69 3.31 -13.73
N HIS A 131 6.96 3.09 -14.82
CA HIS A 131 7.00 3.98 -15.98
C HIS A 131 6.48 5.37 -15.61
N ASP A 132 7.13 6.40 -16.14
CA ASP A 132 6.64 7.77 -16.03
C ASP A 132 5.49 8.01 -17.02
N GLY A 133 4.78 9.12 -16.84
CA GLY A 133 3.64 9.48 -17.67
C GLY A 133 3.99 9.83 -19.12
N ASP A 134 5.29 10.01 -19.42
CA ASP A 134 5.80 10.22 -20.77
C ASP A 134 6.27 8.94 -21.47
N HIS A 135 6.15 7.78 -20.81
CA HIS A 135 6.53 6.50 -21.39
C HIS A 135 5.69 6.18 -22.65
N PRO A 136 6.32 5.75 -23.76
CA PRO A 136 5.69 5.78 -25.09
C PRO A 136 4.54 4.77 -25.30
N THR A 137 4.52 3.66 -24.57
CA THR A 137 3.55 2.57 -24.76
C THR A 137 2.66 2.35 -23.55
N TYR A 138 3.25 2.25 -22.36
CA TYR A 138 2.54 2.01 -21.11
C TYR A 138 2.82 3.10 -20.06
N PRO A 139 2.29 4.33 -20.23
CA PRO A 139 2.49 5.42 -19.27
C PRO A 139 1.68 5.20 -17.99
N SER A 140 2.21 5.67 -16.86
CA SER A 140 1.42 5.86 -15.64
C SER A 140 0.56 7.12 -15.75
N TYR A 141 -0.63 7.12 -15.14
CA TYR A 141 -1.54 8.26 -15.24
C TYR A 141 -2.51 8.38 -14.07
N VAL A 142 -3.10 9.56 -13.93
CA VAL A 142 -4.22 9.85 -13.04
C VAL A 142 -5.43 10.23 -13.88
N LYS A 143 -6.62 9.82 -13.47
CA LYS A 143 -7.88 10.21 -14.10
C LYS A 143 -8.72 11.05 -13.17
N GLU A 144 -8.94 12.32 -13.51
CA GLU A 144 -9.71 13.24 -12.69
C GLU A 144 -11.22 12.91 -12.72
N THR A 145 -11.88 12.95 -11.56
CA THR A 145 -13.32 12.62 -11.45
C THR A 145 -14.21 13.64 -12.17
N GLY A 146 -13.82 14.93 -12.17
CA GLY A 146 -14.68 16.01 -12.66
C GLY A 146 -14.85 16.06 -14.18
N ASN A 147 -13.85 15.61 -14.95
CA ASN A 147 -13.85 15.71 -16.41
C ASN A 147 -13.46 14.39 -17.10
N GLY A 148 -12.97 13.38 -16.36
CA GLY A 148 -12.49 12.11 -16.89
C GLY A 148 -11.18 12.20 -17.68
N ASN A 149 -10.47 13.33 -17.62
CA ASN A 149 -9.20 13.54 -18.30
C ASN A 149 -8.14 12.65 -17.70
N GLN A 150 -7.35 12.04 -18.58
CA GLN A 150 -6.14 11.32 -18.22
C GLN A 150 -4.96 12.29 -18.22
N ILE A 151 -4.34 12.45 -17.06
CA ILE A 151 -3.20 13.32 -16.82
C ILE A 151 -1.97 12.45 -16.55
N PRO A 152 -0.80 12.76 -17.16
CA PRO A 152 0.43 12.00 -16.92
C PRO A 152 0.80 11.95 -15.43
N LEU A 153 1.27 10.79 -14.97
CA LEU A 153 1.78 10.57 -13.62
C LEU A 153 3.27 10.26 -13.67
N THR A 154 4.07 11.11 -13.05
CA THR A 154 5.52 10.92 -12.92
C THR A 154 5.87 10.38 -11.54
N VAL A 155 6.53 9.23 -11.50
CA VAL A 155 7.02 8.64 -10.26
C VAL A 155 8.39 9.24 -10.00
N LYS A 156 8.52 10.12 -9.00
CA LYS A 156 9.75 10.90 -8.83
C LYS A 156 10.99 10.00 -8.82
N GLY A 157 11.88 10.22 -9.77
CA GLY A 157 13.14 9.51 -9.94
C GLY A 157 13.70 9.63 -11.34
N ASN A 158 14.88 9.06 -11.53
CA ASN A 158 15.61 9.13 -12.79
C ASN A 158 15.94 7.72 -13.28
N GLY A 159 15.09 6.75 -12.98
CA GLY A 159 15.28 5.35 -13.34
C GLY A 159 16.51 4.68 -12.73
N LYS A 160 17.19 5.32 -11.78
CA LYS A 160 18.43 4.82 -11.16
C LYS A 160 18.16 4.22 -9.80
N CYS A 161 18.95 3.22 -9.47
CA CYS A 161 19.02 2.63 -8.16
C CYS A 161 20.50 2.44 -7.75
N PRO A 162 20.83 2.49 -6.45
CA PRO A 162 22.19 2.20 -5.98
C PRO A 162 22.71 0.81 -6.37
N GLN A 163 23.96 0.53 -6.02
CA GLN A 163 24.61 -0.78 -6.24
C GLN A 163 24.71 -1.24 -7.70
N GLY A 164 24.59 -0.32 -8.67
CA GLY A 164 24.86 -0.61 -10.08
C GLY A 164 23.75 -1.37 -10.81
N VAL A 165 22.50 -1.27 -10.34
CA VAL A 165 21.31 -1.87 -10.99
C VAL A 165 21.11 -1.35 -12.43
N GLY A 166 21.55 -0.12 -12.71
CA GLY A 166 21.43 0.51 -14.02
C GLY A 166 20.56 1.76 -13.99
N GLU A 167 20.20 2.22 -15.18
CA GLU A 167 19.27 3.33 -15.45
C GLU A 167 18.24 2.82 -16.46
N PHE A 168 16.96 3.05 -16.18
CA PHE A 168 15.85 2.73 -17.07
C PHE A 168 15.24 4.03 -17.60
N GLU A 169 15.12 4.15 -18.93
CA GLU A 169 14.54 5.34 -19.57
C GLU A 169 13.03 5.43 -19.31
N ASN A 170 12.50 6.66 -19.25
CA ASN A 170 11.06 6.94 -19.03
C ASN A 170 10.48 6.18 -17.82
N THR A 171 11.30 6.05 -16.76
CA THR A 171 10.99 5.25 -15.58
C THR A 171 11.39 6.02 -14.33
N GLY A 172 10.45 6.15 -13.41
CA GLY A 172 10.67 6.61 -12.05
C GLY A 172 11.26 5.55 -11.14
N THR A 173 11.83 5.97 -10.02
CA THR A 173 12.34 5.04 -8.99
C THR A 173 11.92 5.47 -7.59
N LEU A 174 11.21 4.57 -6.91
CA LEU A 174 10.96 4.62 -5.48
C LEU A 174 12.05 3.82 -4.76
N TYR A 175 12.94 4.51 -4.05
CA TYR A 175 14.01 3.89 -3.26
C TYR A 175 13.66 3.92 -1.78
N PHE A 176 13.51 2.75 -1.19
CA PHE A 176 13.18 2.58 0.22
C PHE A 176 14.48 2.67 1.05
N ASN A 177 14.58 3.70 1.88
CA ASN A 177 15.78 3.98 2.65
C ASN A 177 15.98 3.04 3.83
N ASP A 178 14.90 2.48 4.35
CA ASP A 178 14.92 1.58 5.48
C ASP A 178 15.41 0.19 5.06
N THR A 179 16.11 -0.45 5.98
CA THR A 179 16.61 -1.81 5.79
C THR A 179 15.54 -2.77 6.29
N PHE A 180 15.26 -3.81 5.51
CA PHE A 180 14.41 -4.92 5.93
C PHE A 180 15.20 -6.23 5.84
N THR A 181 14.72 -7.22 6.59
CA THR A 181 15.35 -8.54 6.66
C THR A 181 14.44 -9.56 5.98
N VAL A 182 14.96 -10.20 4.94
CA VAL A 182 14.40 -11.44 4.39
C VAL A 182 14.88 -12.57 5.29
N ASN A 183 13.95 -13.19 6.01
CA ASN A 183 14.24 -14.21 7.01
C ASN A 183 13.72 -15.58 6.56
N ASP A 184 13.90 -16.64 7.34
CA ASP A 184 13.52 -17.99 6.91
C ASP A 184 11.99 -18.23 6.87
N GLN A 185 11.18 -17.29 7.36
CA GLN A 185 9.71 -17.33 7.36
C GLN A 185 9.12 -15.94 7.11
N ASN A 186 7.81 -15.84 6.82
CA ASN A 186 7.06 -14.58 6.94
C ASN A 186 7.65 -13.36 6.18
N ASN A 187 7.76 -13.47 4.86
CA ASN A 187 8.34 -12.42 3.99
C ASN A 187 7.29 -11.87 3.03
N ASP A 188 6.17 -11.41 3.58
CA ASP A 188 5.09 -10.77 2.84
C ASP A 188 5.21 -9.25 3.01
N TYR A 189 5.57 -8.57 1.93
CA TYR A 189 5.77 -7.13 1.94
C TYR A 189 4.74 -6.42 1.10
N VAL A 190 4.37 -5.22 1.53
CA VAL A 190 3.49 -4.32 0.81
C VAL A 190 4.18 -2.96 0.68
N ALA A 191 4.25 -2.46 -0.55
CA ALA A 191 4.55 -1.07 -0.83
C ALA A 191 3.25 -0.26 -0.69
N GLU A 192 3.03 0.27 0.50
CA GLU A 192 1.87 1.07 0.88
C GLU A 192 2.05 2.50 0.37
N PHE A 193 1.22 2.91 -0.57
CA PHE A 193 1.13 4.30 -1.01
C PHE A 193 0.18 5.05 -0.08
N ASP A 194 0.54 6.26 0.33
CA ASP A 194 -0.38 7.21 0.95
C ASP A 194 -0.65 8.29 -0.08
N LEU A 195 -1.57 8.04 -1.02
CA LEU A 195 -1.83 8.98 -2.10
C LEU A 195 -2.41 10.31 -1.60
N ARG A 196 -3.19 10.33 -0.50
CA ARG A 196 -3.64 11.60 0.11
C ARG A 196 -2.48 12.49 0.52
N ARG A 197 -1.43 11.92 1.12
CA ARG A 197 -0.21 12.66 1.45
C ARG A 197 0.69 12.89 0.22
N GLY A 198 0.69 11.94 -0.71
CA GLY A 198 1.75 11.72 -1.67
C GLY A 198 1.53 12.20 -3.09
N LEU A 199 0.29 12.21 -3.54
CA LEU A 199 -0.06 12.60 -4.90
C LEU A 199 -0.13 14.12 -4.98
N LYS A 200 0.62 14.70 -5.91
CA LYS A 200 0.66 16.14 -6.13
C LYS A 200 0.41 16.48 -7.57
N GLU A 201 -0.51 17.39 -7.82
CA GLU A 201 -0.68 18.03 -9.12
C GLU A 201 0.18 19.30 -9.16
N ASP A 202 1.03 19.42 -10.18
CA ASP A 202 1.75 20.65 -10.47
C ASP A 202 1.72 20.88 -11.98
N SER A 203 1.17 22.03 -12.37
CA SER A 203 1.26 22.54 -13.75
C SER A 203 0.71 21.58 -14.82
N GLY A 204 -0.33 20.80 -14.49
CA GLY A 204 -0.99 19.86 -15.40
C GLY A 204 -0.33 18.47 -15.45
N GLU A 205 0.48 18.12 -14.46
CA GLU A 205 1.09 16.80 -14.30
C GLU A 205 0.99 16.33 -12.85
N TYR A 206 0.75 15.04 -12.64
CA TYR A 206 0.76 14.44 -11.31
C TYR A 206 2.12 13.85 -10.96
N THR A 207 2.51 13.93 -9.70
CA THR A 207 3.69 13.25 -9.17
C THR A 207 3.39 12.52 -7.87
N ILE A 208 4.01 11.35 -7.68
CA ILE A 208 4.06 10.67 -6.38
C ILE A 208 5.32 11.10 -5.64
N GLN A 209 5.16 11.62 -4.42
CA GLN A 209 6.28 11.87 -3.52
C GLN A 209 6.85 10.54 -3.01
N ARG A 210 8.17 10.42 -2.94
CA ARG A 210 8.78 9.21 -2.35
C ARG A 210 8.52 9.07 -0.86
N THR A 211 8.31 10.18 -0.17
CA THR A 211 8.07 10.22 1.27
C THR A 211 6.71 9.67 1.66
N SER A 212 5.81 9.49 0.70
CA SER A 212 4.47 8.96 0.93
C SER A 212 4.35 7.47 0.63
N VAL A 213 5.45 6.77 0.32
CA VAL A 213 5.40 5.32 0.05
C VAL A 213 6.25 4.60 1.09
N MET A 214 5.66 3.60 1.74
CA MET A 214 6.30 2.84 2.81
C MET A 214 6.38 1.36 2.42
N LEU A 215 7.46 0.69 2.81
CA LEU A 215 7.57 -0.76 2.68
C LEU A 215 7.24 -1.38 4.03
N ILE A 216 6.19 -2.18 4.07
CA ILE A 216 5.64 -2.76 5.29
C ILE A 216 5.72 -4.28 5.19
N ASN A 217 6.10 -4.95 6.28
CA ASN A 217 5.97 -6.41 6.39
C ASN A 217 4.64 -6.74 7.08
N THR A 218 3.70 -7.30 6.34
CA THR A 218 2.31 -7.49 6.78
C THR A 218 2.18 -8.46 7.94
N VAL A 219 3.10 -9.43 8.05
CA VAL A 219 3.10 -10.40 9.15
C VAL A 219 3.45 -9.78 10.51
N THR A 220 3.94 -8.55 10.51
CA THR A 220 4.33 -7.82 11.72
C THR A 220 3.34 -6.73 12.12
N THR A 221 2.34 -6.46 11.28
CA THR A 221 1.33 -5.43 11.50
C THR A 221 0.02 -6.02 12.03
N GLY A 222 -0.83 -5.14 12.55
CA GLY A 222 -2.25 -5.40 12.75
C GLY A 222 -3.07 -4.38 11.98
N GLU A 223 -4.38 -4.38 12.24
CA GLU A 223 -5.38 -3.63 11.49
C GLU A 223 -6.19 -2.74 12.44
N ILE A 224 -6.63 -1.59 11.94
CA ILE A 224 -7.63 -0.75 12.62
C ILE A 224 -8.78 -0.53 11.63
N GLU A 225 -9.98 -0.90 12.03
CA GLU A 225 -11.19 -0.71 11.23
C GLU A 225 -12.31 -0.07 12.06
N GLY A 226 -13.31 0.47 11.40
CA GLY A 226 -14.49 0.95 12.09
C GLY A 226 -15.56 1.57 11.19
N ASP A 227 -16.73 1.72 11.77
CA ASP A 227 -17.88 2.40 11.18
C ASP A 227 -17.90 3.88 11.58
N VAL A 228 -18.27 4.75 10.64
CA VAL A 228 -18.74 6.11 10.91
C VAL A 228 -20.26 6.10 10.92
N SER A 229 -20.88 6.45 12.04
CA SER A 229 -22.35 6.45 12.11
C SER A 229 -22.95 7.47 11.13
N LEU A 230 -24.12 7.17 10.55
CA LEU A 230 -24.85 8.11 9.68
C LEU A 230 -25.12 9.47 10.36
N ALA A 231 -25.26 9.47 11.70
CA ALA A 231 -25.41 10.70 12.47
C ALA A 231 -24.11 11.52 12.50
N THR A 232 -22.97 10.88 12.72
CA THR A 232 -21.63 11.49 12.66
C THR A 232 -21.35 12.01 11.25
N TYR A 233 -21.68 11.22 10.23
CA TYR A 233 -21.49 11.57 8.82
C TYR A 233 -22.24 12.86 8.45
N ASN A 234 -23.57 12.86 8.59
CA ASN A 234 -24.41 14.03 8.27
C ASN A 234 -24.16 15.22 9.19
N GLY A 235 -23.84 14.96 10.47
CA GLY A 235 -23.52 15.99 11.45
C GLY A 235 -22.28 16.79 11.03
N CYS A 236 -21.26 16.11 10.52
CA CYS A 236 -20.04 16.77 10.04
C CYS A 236 -20.34 17.77 8.92
N GLU A 237 -21.08 17.36 7.88
CA GLU A 237 -21.46 18.25 6.77
C GLU A 237 -22.37 19.41 7.21
N THR A 238 -23.22 19.18 8.22
CA THR A 238 -24.14 20.21 8.73
C THR A 238 -23.40 21.26 9.56
N ASP A 239 -22.42 20.83 10.35
CA ASP A 239 -21.69 21.68 11.29
C ASP A 239 -20.47 22.36 10.65
N THR A 240 -20.06 21.89 9.47
CA THR A 240 -18.87 22.37 8.75
C THR A 240 -19.25 23.09 7.47
N THR A 241 -18.67 24.26 7.23
CA THR A 241 -18.81 24.95 5.95
C THR A 241 -17.64 24.55 5.06
N SER A 242 -17.92 24.17 3.82
CA SER A 242 -16.91 23.88 2.80
C SER A 242 -17.21 24.67 1.53
N GLY A 243 -16.19 25.29 0.95
CA GLY A 243 -16.26 25.99 -0.34
C GLY A 243 -16.00 25.11 -1.56
N ASN A 244 -15.39 23.94 -1.36
CA ASN A 244 -14.94 23.00 -2.40
C ASN A 244 -15.60 21.60 -2.32
N GLY A 245 -16.57 21.41 -1.42
CA GLY A 245 -17.26 20.14 -1.20
C GLY A 245 -16.71 19.34 -0.02
N PHE A 246 -17.38 18.25 0.33
CA PHE A 246 -16.97 17.38 1.43
C PHE A 246 -16.23 16.16 0.92
N ALA A 247 -15.22 15.76 1.69
CA ALA A 247 -14.51 14.51 1.52
C ALA A 247 -14.30 13.85 2.89
N HIS A 248 -14.76 12.62 2.98
CA HIS A 248 -14.88 11.91 4.25
C HIS A 248 -13.73 10.96 4.44
N ALA A 249 -13.00 11.16 5.55
CA ALA A 249 -11.82 10.37 5.85
C ALA A 249 -11.60 10.23 7.36
N VAL A 250 -10.82 9.22 7.70
CA VAL A 250 -10.27 9.02 9.03
C VAL A 250 -8.76 9.15 8.96
N TYR A 251 -8.20 9.90 9.91
CA TYR A 251 -6.78 10.18 10.03
C TYR A 251 -6.22 9.38 11.20
N LEU A 252 -5.11 8.67 10.97
CA LEU A 252 -4.42 7.87 11.98
C LEU A 252 -3.30 8.69 12.61
N TYR A 253 -3.27 8.74 13.95
CA TYR A 253 -2.24 9.43 14.74
C TYR A 253 -1.53 8.45 15.65
N GLU A 254 -0.20 8.54 15.70
CA GLU A 254 0.59 7.74 16.65
C GLU A 254 0.42 8.28 18.08
N GLY A 255 0.19 7.37 19.02
CA GLY A 255 0.00 7.65 20.45
C GLY A 255 -1.45 7.89 20.87
N ASN A 256 -1.61 8.30 22.13
CA ASN A 256 -2.90 8.70 22.69
C ASN A 256 -3.08 10.22 22.53
N VAL A 257 -3.60 10.63 21.38
CA VAL A 257 -3.72 12.03 20.95
C VAL A 257 -5.13 12.51 21.22
N ALA A 258 -5.29 13.64 21.92
CA ALA A 258 -6.60 14.24 22.13
C ALA A 258 -7.08 14.94 20.85
N LYS A 259 -8.39 14.98 20.59
CA LYS A 259 -8.99 15.63 19.40
C LYS A 259 -8.45 17.04 19.12
N ALA A 260 -8.23 17.84 20.17
CA ALA A 260 -7.77 19.21 20.05
C ALA A 260 -6.29 19.33 19.60
N ASP A 261 -5.53 18.25 19.72
CA ASP A 261 -4.12 18.18 19.34
C ASP A 261 -3.91 17.53 17.96
N MET A 262 -4.94 16.86 17.43
CA MET A 262 -4.95 16.23 16.12
C MET A 262 -4.86 17.27 15.01
N GLY A 263 -3.77 17.19 14.26
CA GLY A 263 -3.38 18.12 13.23
C GLY A 263 -3.51 17.60 11.81
N THR A 264 -2.95 18.35 10.87
CA THR A 264 -2.89 18.02 9.44
C THR A 264 -1.56 17.39 9.03
N PHE A 265 -1.48 16.83 7.81
CA PHE A 265 -0.22 16.33 7.24
C PHE A 265 0.86 17.43 7.13
N ALA A 266 0.47 18.66 6.80
CA ALA A 266 1.38 19.81 6.80
C ALA A 266 1.81 20.29 8.19
N GLY A 267 1.36 19.62 9.27
CA GLY A 267 1.76 19.93 10.64
C GLY A 267 1.06 21.15 11.23
N THR A 268 -0.14 21.50 10.76
CA THR A 268 -1.02 22.38 11.55
C THR A 268 -1.55 21.59 12.74
N GLY A 269 -1.61 22.15 13.94
CA GLY A 269 -1.93 21.40 15.18
C GLY A 269 -0.69 20.94 15.96
N ASN A 270 -0.89 20.09 16.97
CA ASN A 270 0.19 19.63 17.85
C ASN A 270 0.76 18.26 17.44
N THR A 271 0.01 17.45 16.69
CA THR A 271 0.43 16.12 16.23
C THR A 271 -0.07 15.86 14.82
N ALA A 272 0.85 15.59 13.89
CA ALA A 272 0.53 15.23 12.52
C ALA A 272 0.04 13.77 12.43
N PRO A 273 -0.87 13.46 11.49
CA PRO A 273 -1.26 12.09 11.19
C PRO A 273 -0.10 11.34 10.52
N VAL A 274 -0.11 10.02 10.66
CA VAL A 274 0.86 9.12 10.00
C VAL A 274 0.30 8.50 8.71
N ALA A 275 -1.04 8.40 8.59
CA ALA A 275 -1.78 7.89 7.44
C ALA A 275 -3.23 8.43 7.47
N ALA A 276 -3.98 8.27 6.37
CA ALA A 276 -5.41 8.53 6.31
C ALA A 276 -6.14 7.48 5.45
N ALA A 277 -7.37 7.15 5.80
CA ALA A 277 -8.23 6.23 5.08
C ALA A 277 -9.53 6.93 4.68
N ASN A 278 -10.10 6.61 3.50
CA ASN A 278 -11.40 7.15 3.12
C ASN A 278 -12.50 6.42 3.88
N VAL A 279 -13.58 7.15 4.09
CA VAL A 279 -14.83 6.55 4.53
C VAL A 279 -15.58 6.13 3.28
N VAL A 280 -15.62 4.82 3.04
CA VAL A 280 -16.30 4.22 1.90
C VAL A 280 -17.75 3.91 2.25
N THR A 281 -18.65 4.12 1.30
CA THR A 281 -20.06 3.79 1.46
C THR A 281 -20.33 2.38 0.98
N GLU A 282 -20.73 1.50 1.88
CA GLU A 282 -21.16 0.14 1.54
C GLU A 282 -22.69 0.00 1.64
N ASP A 283 -23.20 -1.14 1.15
CA ASP A 283 -24.62 -1.52 1.26
C ASP A 283 -25.64 -0.49 0.72
N ASN A 284 -25.30 0.18 -0.40
CA ASN A 284 -26.08 1.30 -0.97
C ASN A 284 -26.14 2.54 -0.05
N GLY A 285 -25.07 2.83 0.70
CA GLY A 285 -24.96 4.00 1.56
C GLY A 285 -25.59 3.83 2.93
N LEU A 286 -25.63 2.59 3.44
CA LEU A 286 -26.18 2.28 4.76
C LEU A 286 -25.08 2.12 5.82
N THR A 287 -23.88 1.69 5.41
CA THR A 287 -22.69 1.64 6.25
C THR A 287 -21.60 2.54 5.65
N TYR A 288 -20.79 3.11 6.54
CA TYR A 288 -19.71 4.03 6.20
C TYR A 288 -18.47 3.51 6.90
N GLU A 289 -17.65 2.77 6.18
CA GLU A 289 -16.57 1.98 6.74
C GLU A 289 -15.23 2.63 6.41
N TYR A 290 -14.24 2.41 7.26
CA TYR A 290 -12.85 2.76 6.97
C TYR A 290 -11.92 1.69 7.55
N GLU A 291 -10.74 1.55 6.94
CA GLU A 291 -9.77 0.54 7.34
C GLU A 291 -8.34 1.07 7.16
N PHE A 292 -7.47 0.70 8.10
CA PHE A 292 -6.03 0.76 7.99
C PHE A 292 -5.46 -0.66 8.06
N GLY A 293 -5.10 -1.24 6.91
CA GLY A 293 -4.71 -2.66 6.80
C GLY A 293 -3.34 -3.00 7.39
N PHE A 294 -2.43 -2.03 7.47
CA PHE A 294 -1.02 -2.30 7.78
C PHE A 294 -0.46 -1.38 8.86
N VAL A 295 -0.97 -1.52 10.09
CA VAL A 295 -0.57 -0.69 11.23
C VAL A 295 0.47 -1.41 12.11
N ALA A 296 1.62 -0.76 12.32
CA ALA A 296 2.65 -1.30 13.21
C ALA A 296 2.15 -1.45 14.65
N PRO A 297 2.67 -2.41 15.45
CA PRO A 297 2.28 -2.55 16.85
C PRO A 297 2.57 -1.28 17.66
N GLY A 298 1.58 -0.78 18.38
CA GLY A 298 1.70 0.49 19.06
C GLY A 298 0.39 0.99 19.67
N THR A 299 0.43 2.20 20.20
CA THR A 299 -0.77 2.93 20.63
C THR A 299 -1.12 3.96 19.58
N TYR A 300 -2.39 4.08 19.22
CA TYR A 300 -2.87 4.97 18.17
C TYR A 300 -4.14 5.70 18.58
N SER A 301 -4.48 6.72 17.79
CA SER A 301 -5.74 7.45 17.83
C SER A 301 -6.22 7.68 16.40
N VAL A 302 -7.52 7.73 16.21
CA VAL A 302 -8.17 8.01 14.92
C VAL A 302 -9.02 9.27 15.04
N GLY A 303 -9.02 10.09 13.99
CA GLY A 303 -9.83 11.30 13.89
C GLY A 303 -10.61 11.34 12.58
N TYR A 304 -11.93 11.41 12.65
CA TYR A 304 -12.80 11.51 11.49
C TYR A 304 -13.03 12.98 11.08
N THR A 305 -13.03 13.23 9.77
CA THR A 305 -13.30 14.53 9.16
C THR A 305 -14.09 14.39 7.86
N CYS A 306 -14.88 15.42 7.51
CA CYS A 306 -15.52 15.60 6.21
C CYS A 306 -14.86 16.69 5.36
N THR A 307 -13.73 17.25 5.81
CA THR A 307 -12.94 18.27 5.10
C THR A 307 -11.58 17.71 4.71
N ALA A 308 -11.49 16.43 4.39
CA ALA A 308 -10.21 15.78 4.08
C ALA A 308 -9.55 16.37 2.83
N ASN A 309 -10.37 16.82 1.88
CA ASN A 309 -9.98 17.50 0.65
C ASN A 309 -9.36 18.90 0.87
N ASP A 310 -9.40 19.41 2.10
CA ASP A 310 -8.77 20.67 2.46
C ASP A 310 -7.34 20.49 2.96
N ASP A 311 -6.89 19.26 3.25
CA ASP A 311 -5.56 18.97 3.77
C ASP A 311 -4.65 18.30 2.73
N SER A 312 -3.37 18.65 2.78
CA SER A 312 -2.29 18.05 2.01
C SER A 312 -0.95 18.22 2.74
N GLU A 313 0.11 17.56 2.25
CA GLU A 313 1.48 17.77 2.75
C GLU A 313 1.97 19.24 2.55
N GLU A 314 1.35 20.01 1.64
CA GLU A 314 1.75 21.39 1.33
C GLU A 314 1.06 22.43 2.21
N GLY A 315 -0.03 22.04 2.87
CA GLY A 315 -0.84 22.91 3.69
C GLY A 315 -2.32 22.73 3.45
N ILE A 316 -3.08 23.55 4.18
CA ILE A 316 -4.52 23.66 3.99
C ILE A 316 -4.80 24.43 2.70
N VAL A 317 -5.78 23.97 1.92
CA VAL A 317 -6.27 24.66 0.72
C VAL A 317 -6.64 26.11 1.04
N ALA A 318 -6.19 27.05 0.21
CA ALA A 318 -6.31 28.47 0.50
C ALA A 318 -7.78 28.92 0.60
N GLY A 319 -8.18 29.36 1.80
CA GLY A 319 -9.54 29.84 2.08
C GLY A 319 -10.47 28.79 2.67
N GLU A 320 -10.03 27.53 2.72
CA GLU A 320 -10.72 26.41 3.36
C GLU A 320 -10.17 26.15 4.77
N ASN A 321 -10.75 25.17 5.47
CA ASN A 321 -10.39 24.93 6.86
C ASN A 321 -10.54 23.45 7.24
N PHE A 322 -9.45 22.85 7.70
CA PHE A 322 -9.45 21.46 8.17
C PHE A 322 -9.89 21.36 9.64
N SER A 323 -10.73 20.37 9.97
CA SER A 323 -10.99 20.03 11.37
C SER A 323 -11.39 18.57 11.58
N ILE A 324 -10.97 18.00 12.73
CA ILE A 324 -11.45 16.69 13.20
C ILE A 324 -12.81 16.84 13.89
N TYR A 325 -13.81 16.18 13.32
CA TYR A 325 -15.20 16.21 13.81
C TYR A 325 -15.38 15.35 15.05
N THR A 326 -14.96 14.09 15.01
CA THR A 326 -14.94 13.16 16.16
C THR A 326 -13.67 12.32 16.15
N SER A 327 -13.36 11.67 17.27
CA SER A 327 -12.11 10.92 17.43
C SER A 327 -12.22 9.82 18.49
N GLN A 328 -11.43 8.77 18.33
CA GLN A 328 -11.19 7.75 19.34
C GLN A 328 -9.68 7.62 19.58
N SER A 329 -9.25 7.52 20.84
CA SER A 329 -7.84 7.54 21.21
C SER A 329 -7.47 6.38 22.13
N GLY A 330 -6.18 6.00 22.13
CA GLY A 330 -5.68 4.92 22.98
C GLY A 330 -5.99 3.51 22.44
N LEU A 331 -6.14 3.40 21.12
CA LEU A 331 -6.22 2.12 20.40
C LEU A 331 -4.89 1.38 20.56
N SER A 332 -4.91 0.09 20.86
CA SER A 332 -3.70 -0.71 21.06
C SER A 332 -3.60 -1.77 19.98
N VAL A 333 -2.68 -1.59 19.04
CA VAL A 333 -2.45 -2.52 17.93
C VAL A 333 -1.32 -3.48 18.32
N ALA A 334 -1.51 -4.76 18.02
CA ALA A 334 -0.49 -5.80 18.08
C ALA A 334 -0.38 -6.47 16.70
N ALA A 335 0.71 -7.22 16.47
CA ALA A 335 0.83 -8.00 15.23
C ALA A 335 -0.32 -9.02 15.13
N GLY A 336 -1.00 -9.04 13.99
CA GLY A 336 -2.16 -9.87 13.71
C GLY A 336 -3.42 -9.55 14.53
N SER A 337 -3.50 -8.37 15.16
CA SER A 337 -4.72 -7.93 15.84
C SER A 337 -5.59 -7.09 14.92
N GLU A 338 -6.89 -7.28 15.01
CA GLU A 338 -7.93 -6.42 14.45
C GLU A 338 -8.47 -5.53 15.58
N VAL A 339 -8.51 -4.21 15.35
CA VAL A 339 -8.91 -3.22 16.37
C VAL A 339 -10.09 -2.38 15.87
N ASP A 340 -11.26 -2.60 16.47
CA ASP A 340 -12.46 -1.81 16.23
C ASP A 340 -12.38 -0.38 16.78
N ALA A 341 -12.71 0.61 15.96
CA ALA A 341 -12.69 2.03 16.30
C ALA A 341 -13.89 2.81 15.72
N ASN A 342 -15.11 2.48 16.14
CA ASN A 342 -16.33 3.14 15.63
C ASN A 342 -16.47 4.63 16.05
N LEU A 343 -16.92 5.49 15.12
CA LEU A 343 -16.98 6.95 15.20
C LEU A 343 -18.39 7.56 14.98
#